data_AF-G2R5P4-F1
#
_entry.id   AF-G2R5P4-F1
#
_cell.length_a   1.000
_cell.length_b   1.000
_cell.length_c   1.000
_cell.angle_alpha   90.00
_cell.angle_beta   90.00
_cell.angle_gamma   90.00
#
_symmetry.space_group_name_H-M   'P 1'
#
loop_
_entity.id
_entity.type
_entity.pdbx_description
1 polymer ?
#
loop_
_entity_poly.entity_id
_entity_poly.type
_entity_poly.pdbx_seq_one_letter_code
_entity_poly.pdbx_strand_id
1 'polypeptide(L)'
;MDWGLTSAGGIFSPDALYTLQTDDNATVLVFERGHAPDVQVLFETASDKYAWLNRAVAYASGAPTADGIALDVWQVSLVFVSL
;
A
#
# COMPACT_ATOMS: atom_id res chain seq x y z
N MET A 1 6.03 9.57 2.56
CA MET A 1 7.25 9.85 1.76
C MET A 1 7.25 8.86 0.61
N ASP A 2 7.37 9.36 -0.62
CA ASP A 2 7.39 8.56 -1.85
C ASP A 2 8.73 8.80 -2.55
N TRP A 3 9.39 7.72 -2.96
CA TRP A 3 10.59 7.75 -3.79
C TRP A 3 10.41 6.76 -4.93
N GLY A 4 10.86 7.12 -6.12
CA GLY A 4 10.71 6.23 -7.26
C GLY A 4 11.74 6.49 -8.36
N LEU A 5 11.93 5.49 -9.20
CA LEU A 5 12.85 5.54 -10.33
C LEU A 5 12.06 5.34 -11.64
N THR A 6 12.31 6.23 -12.60
CA THR A 6 11.82 6.03 -13.97
C THR A 6 12.93 5.44 -14.82
N SER A 7 12.68 4.26 -15.40
CA SER A 7 13.60 3.64 -16.34
C SER A 7 13.70 4.44 -17.64
N ALA A 8 14.74 4.20 -18.45
CA ALA A 8 14.89 4.81 -19.77
C ALA A 8 13.72 4.47 -20.72
N GLY A 9 13.02 3.34 -20.48
CA GLY A 9 11.82 2.94 -21.21
C GLY A 9 10.52 3.60 -20.72
N GLY A 10 10.60 4.52 -19.75
CA GLY A 10 9.45 5.27 -19.23
C GLY A 10 8.65 4.55 -18.14
N ILE A 11 9.03 3.34 -17.74
CA ILE A 11 8.38 2.64 -16.62
C ILE A 11 8.80 3.29 -15.30
N PHE A 12 7.84 3.82 -14.56
CA PHE A 12 8.02 4.38 -13.22
C PHE A 12 7.84 3.29 -12.16
N SER A 13 8.79 3.18 -11.24
CA SER A 13 8.77 2.21 -10.13
C SER A 13 8.76 2.95 -8.79
N PRO A 14 7.60 3.12 -8.15
CA PRO A 14 7.49 3.79 -6.86
C PRO A 14 7.75 2.85 -5.68
N ASP A 15 8.23 3.46 -4.60
CA ASP A 15 8.29 2.95 -3.25
C ASP A 15 7.71 4.04 -2.31
N ALA A 16 6.55 3.78 -1.72
CA ALA A 16 5.88 4.75 -0.85
C ALA A 16 5.69 4.21 0.57
N LEU A 17 5.88 5.10 1.55
CA LEU A 17 5.61 4.83 2.97
C LEU A 17 4.84 6.00 3.58
N TYR A 18 3.66 5.72 4.11
CA TYR A 18 2.82 6.74 4.76
C TYR A 18 1.92 6.10 5.82
N THR A 19 1.29 6.93 6.65
CA THR A 19 0.34 6.47 7.66
C THR A 19 -1.07 6.92 7.32
N LEU A 20 -2.03 6.01 7.45
CA LEU A 20 -3.44 6.32 7.47
C LEU A 20 -3.92 6.36 8.92
N GLN A 21 -4.75 7.34 9.24
CA GLN A 21 -5.49 7.40 10.50
C GLN A 21 -6.96 7.17 10.20
N THR A 22 -7.50 6.13 10.79
CA THR A 22 -8.93 5.79 10.71
C THR A 22 -9.75 6.79 11.54
N ASP A 23 -11.04 6.88 11.23
CA ASP A 23 -12.00 7.71 11.97
C ASP A 23 -12.19 7.24 13.42
N ASP A 24 -11.94 5.95 13.70
CA ASP A 24 -11.89 5.39 15.04
C ASP A 24 -10.48 5.38 15.67
N ASN A 25 -9.59 6.23 15.17
CA ASN A 25 -8.30 6.59 15.77
C ASN A 25 -7.25 5.47 15.82
N ALA A 26 -7.40 4.42 15.02
CA ALA A 26 -6.31 3.48 14.74
C ALA A 26 -5.37 4.04 13.67
N THR A 27 -4.06 3.90 13.90
CA THR A 27 -3.01 4.24 12.93
C THR A 27 -2.59 2.98 12.17
N VAL A 28 -2.51 3.09 10.85
CA VAL A 28 -2.03 2.03 9.94
C VAL A 28 -0.88 2.59 9.12
N LEU A 29 0.30 2.00 9.23
CA LEU A 29 1.41 2.23 8.31
C LEU A 29 1.12 1.47 7.01
N VAL A 30 1.29 2.14 5.87
CA VAL A 30 1.13 1.58 4.53
C VAL A 30 2.47 1.63 3.82
N PHE A 31 2.88 0.51 3.25
CA PHE A 31 4.06 0.40 2.40
C PHE A 31 3.66 -0.11 1.02
N GLU A 32 4.04 0.63 -0.02
CA GLU A 32 3.72 0.32 -1.41
C GLU A 32 5.00 0.15 -2.22
N ARG A 33 4.98 -0.79 -3.16
CA ARG A 33 6.08 -0.99 -4.10
C ARG A 33 5.60 -1.58 -5.42
N GLY A 34 6.11 -1.13 -6.55
CA GLY A 34 5.78 -1.79 -7.82
C GLY A 34 6.24 -1.07 -9.07
N HIS A 35 5.47 -1.24 -10.14
CA HIS A 35 5.66 -0.61 -11.44
C HIS A 35 4.34 0.02 -11.85
N ALA A 36 4.28 1.35 -11.88
CA ALA A 36 3.06 2.08 -12.17
C ALA A 36 2.42 1.59 -13.49
N PRO A 37 1.09 1.43 -13.54
CA PRO A 37 0.10 1.88 -12.56
C PRO A 37 -0.11 0.97 -11.34
N ASP A 38 0.68 -0.10 -11.22
CA ASP A 38 0.40 -1.21 -10.32
C ASP A 38 1.42 -1.36 -9.18
N VAL A 39 0.94 -1.59 -7.96
CA VAL A 39 1.79 -1.77 -6.78
C VAL A 39 1.28 -2.88 -5.86
N GLN A 40 2.21 -3.57 -5.19
CA GLN A 40 1.88 -4.37 -4.02
C GLN A 40 1.75 -3.44 -2.80
N VAL A 41 0.87 -3.80 -1.87
CA VAL A 41 0.62 -3.03 -0.64
C VAL A 41 0.74 -3.94 0.58
N LEU A 42 1.50 -3.47 1.57
CA LEU A 42 1.62 -4.08 2.89
C LEU A 42 1.17 -3.08 3.95
N PHE A 43 0.68 -3.62 5.08
CA PHE A 43 0.15 -2.82 6.18
C PHE A 43 0.80 -3.23 7.50
N GLU A 44 0.95 -2.26 8.41
CA GLU A 44 1.37 -2.50 9.79
C GLU A 44 0.52 -1.66 10.76
N THR A 45 -0.02 -2.30 11.80
CA THR A 45 -0.81 -1.64 12.85
C THR A 45 -0.78 -2.41 14.16
N ALA A 46 -0.86 -1.68 15.28
CA ALA A 46 -1.03 -2.26 16.62
C ALA A 46 -2.51 -2.38 17.04
N SER A 47 -3.46 -1.99 16.19
CA SER A 47 -4.88 -2.06 16.52
C SER A 47 -5.41 -3.49 16.44
N ASP A 48 -5.97 -4.00 17.53
CA ASP A 48 -6.62 -5.32 17.56
C ASP A 48 -7.76 -5.43 16.54
N LYS A 49 -8.54 -4.35 16.37
CA LYS A 49 -9.67 -4.30 15.42
C LYS A 49 -9.20 -4.49 13.97
N TYR A 50 -8.02 -3.97 13.65
CA TYR A 50 -7.45 -4.02 12.29
C TYR A 50 -6.25 -4.98 12.18
N ALA A 51 -6.02 -5.85 13.17
CA ALA A 51 -4.88 -6.78 13.20
C ALA A 51 -4.85 -7.77 12.01
N TRP A 52 -5.94 -7.91 11.28
CA TRP A 52 -5.98 -8.67 10.03
C TRP A 52 -5.13 -8.04 8.92
N LEU A 53 -4.95 -6.71 8.92
CA LEU A 53 -4.13 -5.99 7.93
C LEU A 53 -2.66 -6.41 7.97
N ASN A 54 -2.12 -6.72 9.16
CA ASN A 54 -0.76 -7.22 9.34
C ASN A 54 -0.49 -8.56 8.60
N ARG A 55 -1.55 -9.24 8.14
CA ARG A 55 -1.48 -10.51 7.42
C ARG A 55 -1.99 -10.40 5.99
N ALA A 56 -2.50 -9.24 5.58
CA ALA A 56 -3.06 -9.06 4.25
C ALA A 56 -1.94 -8.97 3.22
N VAL A 57 -2.11 -9.69 2.10
CA VAL A 57 -1.41 -9.39 0.85
C VAL A 57 -2.37 -8.59 0.01
N ALA A 58 -2.01 -7.36 -0.33
CA ALA A 58 -2.84 -6.49 -1.16
C ALA A 58 -2.11 -6.05 -2.42
N TYR A 59 -2.91 -5.74 -3.42
CA TYR A 59 -2.48 -5.21 -4.71
C TYR A 59 -3.33 -3.98 -5.03
N ALA A 60 -2.72 -2.98 -5.63
CA ALA A 60 -3.39 -1.77 -6.01
C ALA A 60 -3.05 -1.35 -7.43
N SER A 61 -4.02 -0.72 -8.09
CA SER A 61 -3.86 -0.07 -9.38
C SER A 61 -4.41 1.33 -9.28
N GLY A 62 -3.79 2.28 -9.98
CA GLY A 62 -4.34 3.62 -10.03
C GLY A 62 -3.56 4.61 -10.87
N ALA A 63 -3.90 5.88 -10.70
CA ALA A 63 -3.39 6.96 -11.53
C ALA A 63 -3.33 8.29 -10.77
N PRO A 64 -2.49 9.23 -11.23
CA PRO A 64 -2.56 10.62 -10.80
C PRO A 64 -3.93 11.22 -11.13
N THR A 65 -4.39 12.07 -10.21
CA THR A 65 -5.59 12.91 -10.29
C THR A 65 -5.17 14.36 -10.13
N ALA A 66 -6.13 15.30 -10.20
CA ALA A 66 -5.85 16.71 -9.93
C ALA A 66 -5.33 16.96 -8.49
N ASP A 67 -5.72 16.11 -7.54
CA ASP A 67 -5.51 16.33 -6.10
C ASP A 67 -4.46 15.38 -5.48
N GLY A 68 -3.90 14.46 -6.27
CA GLY A 68 -2.94 13.46 -5.77
C GLY A 68 -2.97 12.17 -6.57
N ILE A 69 -2.73 11.04 -5.93
CA ILE A 69 -2.81 9.71 -6.56
C ILE A 69 -4.03 9.00 -5.99
N ALA A 70 -4.87 8.46 -6.87
CA ALA A 70 -5.99 7.60 -6.48
C ALA A 70 -5.63 6.15 -6.80
N LEU A 71 -5.77 5.27 -5.81
CA LEU A 71 -5.53 3.84 -5.92
C LEU A 71 -6.80 3.08 -5.53
N ASP A 72 -7.20 2.12 -6.35
CA ASP A 72 -8.09 1.05 -5.93
C ASP A 72 -7.23 -0.07 -5.35
N VAL A 73 -7.55 -0.53 -4.14
CA VAL A 73 -6.77 -1.53 -3.40
C VAL A 73 -7.61 -2.78 -3.16
N TRP A 74 -7.10 -3.92 -3.58
CA TRP A 74 -7.74 -5.23 -3.37
C TRP A 74 -6.89 -6.12 -2.48
N GLN A 75 -7.52 -6.75 -1.50
CA GLN A 75 -6.92 -7.86 -0.78
C GLN A 75 -6.86 -9.08 -1.69
N VAL A 76 -5.67 -9.63 -1.89
CA VAL A 76 -5.43 -10.85 -2.66
C VAL A 76 -5.54 -12.09 -1.78
N SER A 77 -4.94 -12.06 -0.58
CA SER A 77 -4.96 -13.18 0.36
C SER A 77 -4.64 -12.75 1.79
N LEU A 78 -4.66 -13.72 2.71
CA LEU A 78 -4.02 -13.63 4.02
C LEU A 78 -2.82 -14.58 4.05
N VAL A 79 -1.70 -14.13 4.62
CA VAL A 79 -0.57 -15.00 4.95
C VAL A 79 -0.74 -15.52 6.37
N PHE A 80 -0.64 -16.84 6.52
CA PHE A 80 -0.55 -17.50 7.81
C PHE A 80 0.87 -18.02 7.98
N VAL A 81 1.57 -17.56 9.02
CA VAL A 81 2.84 -18.17 9.44
C VAL A 81 2.49 -19.11 10.59
N SER A 82 2.61 -20.43 10.38
CA SER A 82 2.63 -21.39 11.48
C SER A 82 4.05 -21.47 12.03
N LEU A 83 4.22 -21.13 13.31
CA LEU A 83 5.46 -21.37 14.07
C LEU A 83 5.51 -22.80 14.58
#